data_AF-A0A3L7ZR93-F1
#
_entry.id   AF-A0A3L7ZR93-F1
#
_cell.length_a   1.000
_cell.length_b   1.000
_cell.length_c   1.000
_cell.angle_alpha   90.00
_cell.angle_beta   90.00
_cell.angle_gamma   90.00
#
_symmetry.space_group_name_H-M   'P 1'
#
loop_
_entity.id
_entity.type
_entity.pdbx_description
1 polymer ?
#
loop_
_entity_poly.entity_id
_entity_poly.type
_entity_poly.pdbx_seq_one_letter_code
_entity_poly.pdbx_strand_id
1 'polypeptide(L)'
;MCQQESSSVEKLDIEVAGAHSMLKFIYNGVLYTSECRMEGDSTIILDEEVKRVADQMALLPELSAYVNGDGLMEYFDNSFIAESYLGNPIISAISSGSMDGWYQIHGATATLYDDTDYRDRSFSFTIKESQKGDSIVVTQFKDKPYEFNDKASSLKVLSDNTFIGQDYGAPFRRIGLILFEDDNFRGNSICFDVVNYSVPQGPMHIDNNVRSLKNFPLSPGSSRNWNDKVTSLKLKYLGRDGNY
;
A
#
# COMPACT_ATOMS: atom_id res chain seq x y z
N MET A 1 -29.80 -14.54 32.18
CA MET A 1 -28.57 -14.97 32.89
C MET A 1 -27.89 -16.01 32.01
N CYS A 2 -27.06 -15.56 31.07
CA CYS A 2 -26.09 -16.37 30.33
C CYS A 2 -24.84 -15.50 30.25
N GLN A 3 -23.78 -15.96 30.92
CA GLN A 3 -22.52 -15.26 31.06
C GLN A 3 -21.80 -15.28 29.71
N GLN A 4 -21.32 -14.10 29.28
CA GLN A 4 -20.31 -13.98 28.24
C GLN A 4 -18.98 -14.43 28.84
N GLU A 5 -18.43 -15.52 28.33
CA GLU A 5 -17.05 -15.91 28.61
C GLU A 5 -16.10 -15.01 27.81
N SER A 6 -15.37 -14.20 28.56
CA SER A 6 -14.21 -13.45 28.13
C SER A 6 -13.03 -14.41 28.04
N SER A 7 -12.51 -14.67 26.83
CA SER A 7 -11.21 -15.32 26.67
C SER A 7 -10.12 -14.26 26.50
N SER A 8 -9.48 -13.93 27.61
CA SER A 8 -8.18 -13.25 27.64
C SER A 8 -7.09 -14.24 27.23
N VAL A 9 -6.35 -13.97 26.16
CA VAL A 9 -5.12 -14.72 25.88
C VAL A 9 -3.97 -14.01 26.60
N GLU A 10 -3.49 -14.68 27.63
CA GLU A 10 -2.31 -14.33 28.42
C GLU A 10 -1.04 -14.30 27.57
N LYS A 11 -0.09 -13.47 28.01
CA LYS A 11 1.30 -13.39 27.53
C LYS A 11 1.92 -14.78 27.38
N LEU A 12 2.44 -15.06 26.20
CA LEU A 12 3.49 -16.06 25.99
C LEU A 12 4.81 -15.32 25.81
N ASP A 13 5.57 -15.23 26.90
CA ASP A 13 7.02 -15.03 26.83
C ASP A 13 7.60 -16.31 26.20
N ILE A 14 8.13 -16.23 24.98
CA ILE A 14 8.86 -17.32 24.32
C ILE A 14 10.27 -16.82 24.01
N GLU A 15 11.22 -17.57 24.56
CA GLU A 15 12.66 -17.46 24.37
C GLU A 15 13.06 -17.47 22.88
N VAL A 16 14.12 -16.70 22.61
CA VAL A 16 14.77 -16.51 21.31
C VAL A 16 15.24 -17.84 20.73
N ALA A 17 14.44 -18.42 19.83
CA ALA A 17 14.89 -19.34 18.80
C ALA A 17 14.88 -18.58 17.47
N GLY A 18 16.00 -18.56 16.75
CA GLY A 18 16.15 -17.79 15.50
C GLY A 18 14.98 -18.04 14.55
N ALA A 19 14.10 -17.05 14.42
CA ALA A 19 12.87 -17.19 13.64
C ALA A 19 13.24 -17.22 12.17
N HIS A 20 13.21 -18.41 11.57
CA HIS A 20 13.19 -18.57 10.13
C HIS A 20 11.89 -17.97 9.62
N SER A 21 11.96 -16.83 8.93
CA SER A 21 10.83 -16.18 8.27
C SER A 21 10.98 -16.29 6.76
N MET A 22 9.88 -16.32 6.02
CA MET A 22 9.91 -16.30 4.55
C MET A 22 9.72 -14.88 4.06
N LEU A 23 10.73 -14.32 3.40
CA LEU A 23 10.61 -13.06 2.65
C LEU A 23 10.00 -13.36 1.28
N LYS A 24 8.99 -12.58 0.90
CA LYS A 24 8.37 -12.63 -0.43
C LYS A 24 8.16 -11.21 -0.94
N PHE A 25 8.52 -10.97 -2.19
CA PHE A 25 8.24 -9.71 -2.89
C PHE A 25 8.22 -9.93 -4.40
N ILE A 26 7.56 -9.03 -5.12
CA ILE A 26 7.59 -9.01 -6.58
C ILE A 26 8.47 -7.85 -7.02
N TYR A 27 9.32 -8.05 -8.03
CA TYR A 27 10.07 -6.98 -8.67
C TYR A 27 10.05 -7.19 -10.18
N ASN A 28 9.59 -6.18 -10.93
CA ASN A 28 9.43 -6.24 -12.38
C ASN A 28 8.66 -7.51 -12.86
N GLY A 29 7.59 -7.87 -12.15
CA GLY A 29 6.72 -9.02 -12.47
C GLY A 29 7.28 -10.40 -12.09
N VAL A 30 8.46 -10.47 -11.46
CA VAL A 30 9.06 -11.72 -10.98
C VAL A 30 8.87 -11.84 -9.48
N LEU A 31 8.30 -12.97 -9.02
CA LEU A 31 8.17 -13.29 -7.60
C LEU A 31 9.49 -13.84 -7.07
N TYR A 32 10.07 -13.13 -6.11
CA TYR A 32 11.25 -13.56 -5.36
C TYR A 32 10.82 -14.10 -4.00
N THR A 33 11.45 -15.18 -3.55
CA THR A 33 11.14 -15.81 -2.27
C THR A 33 12.42 -16.36 -1.66
N SER A 34 12.65 -16.08 -0.39
CA SER A 34 13.83 -16.55 0.32
C SER A 34 13.53 -16.81 1.79
N GLU A 35 14.18 -17.82 2.35
CA GLU A 35 14.28 -17.93 3.80
C GLU A 35 15.13 -16.78 4.35
N CYS A 36 14.74 -16.27 5.51
CA CYS A 36 15.43 -15.20 6.19
C CYS A 36 15.69 -15.56 7.64
N ARG A 37 16.80 -15.03 8.16
CA ARG A 37 17.09 -15.06 9.60
C ARG A 37 16.98 -13.65 10.14
N MET A 38 16.27 -13.52 11.25
CA MET A 38 16.22 -12.28 12.02
C MET A 38 17.39 -12.26 13.00
N GLU A 39 18.30 -11.31 12.85
CA GLU A 39 19.38 -11.03 13.80
C GLU A 39 19.21 -9.61 14.36
N GLY A 40 18.50 -9.50 15.49
CA GLY A 40 18.06 -8.22 16.04
C GLY A 40 17.13 -7.50 15.07
N ASP A 41 17.45 -6.25 14.73
CA ASP A 41 16.70 -5.45 13.74
C ASP A 41 17.09 -5.77 12.29
N SER A 42 18.06 -6.67 12.06
CA SER A 42 18.55 -7.01 10.72
C SER A 42 17.87 -8.27 10.17
N THR A 43 17.41 -8.19 8.92
CA THR A 43 16.93 -9.35 8.17
C THR A 43 18.05 -9.85 7.26
N ILE A 44 18.50 -11.09 7.46
CA ILE A 44 19.50 -11.74 6.61
C ILE A 44 18.77 -12.63 5.61
N ILE A 45 18.81 -12.24 4.34
CA ILE A 45 18.30 -13.02 3.21
C ILE A 45 19.30 -14.14 2.89
N LEU A 46 18.86 -15.39 2.91
CA LEU A 46 19.75 -16.55 2.76
C LEU A 46 20.02 -16.95 1.31
N ASP A 47 19.09 -16.65 0.41
CA ASP A 47 19.28 -16.88 -1.02
C ASP A 47 20.12 -15.75 -1.63
N GLU A 48 21.27 -16.10 -2.21
CA GLU A 48 22.22 -15.11 -2.75
C GLU A 48 21.66 -14.31 -3.94
N GLU A 49 20.81 -14.93 -4.78
CA GLU A 49 20.20 -14.24 -5.91
C GLU A 49 19.16 -13.24 -5.42
N VAL A 50 18.28 -13.66 -4.52
CA VAL A 50 17.26 -12.80 -3.91
C VAL A 50 17.91 -11.66 -3.13
N LYS A 51 18.98 -11.96 -2.37
CA LYS A 51 19.74 -10.95 -1.64
C LYS A 51 20.35 -9.92 -2.59
N ARG A 52 20.99 -10.36 -3.67
CA ARG A 52 21.58 -9.46 -4.67
C ARG A 52 20.53 -8.53 -5.29
N VAL A 53 19.34 -9.05 -5.60
CA VAL A 53 18.23 -8.24 -6.12
C VAL A 53 17.75 -7.23 -5.07
N ALA A 54 17.54 -7.65 -3.83
CA ALA A 54 17.15 -6.75 -2.74
C ALA A 54 18.19 -5.65 -2.48
N ASP A 55 19.48 -5.99 -2.47
CA ASP A 55 20.59 -5.04 -2.31
C ASP A 55 20.61 -4.02 -3.45
N GLN A 56 20.38 -4.44 -4.71
CA GLN A 56 20.30 -3.54 -5.86
C GLN A 56 19.13 -2.57 -5.75
N MET A 57 17.95 -3.07 -5.34
CA MET A 57 16.77 -2.24 -5.15
C MET A 57 16.97 -1.20 -4.05
N ALA A 58 17.66 -1.55 -2.97
CA ALA A 58 17.97 -0.62 -1.86
C ALA A 58 18.85 0.57 -2.28
N LEU A 59 19.53 0.49 -3.43
CA LEU A 59 20.35 1.56 -3.99
C LEU A 59 19.57 2.47 -4.94
N LEU A 60 18.33 2.14 -5.31
CA LEU A 60 17.52 2.96 -6.20
C LEU A 60 17.00 4.19 -5.45
N PRO A 61 17.23 5.41 -5.98
CA PRO A 61 16.89 6.65 -5.27
C PRO A 61 15.39 6.94 -5.21
N GLU A 62 14.60 6.31 -6.08
CA GLU A 62 13.17 6.57 -6.21
C GLU A 62 12.34 5.29 -6.13
N LEU A 63 12.86 4.23 -5.48
CA LEU A 63 12.21 2.92 -5.42
C LEU A 63 10.74 3.08 -5.00
N SER A 64 9.84 2.51 -5.79
CA SER A 64 8.40 2.56 -5.54
C SER A 64 7.88 1.20 -5.16
N ALA A 65 7.11 1.14 -4.08
CA ALA A 65 6.38 -0.05 -3.67
C ALA A 65 4.88 0.11 -3.94
N TYR A 66 4.24 -0.96 -4.33
CA TYR A 66 2.79 -1.11 -4.37
C TYR A 66 2.41 -2.24 -3.40
N VAL A 67 1.46 -1.95 -2.52
CA VAL A 67 0.90 -2.95 -1.60
C VAL A 67 -0.37 -3.48 -2.25
N ASN A 68 -0.35 -4.74 -2.67
CA ASN A 68 -1.51 -5.37 -3.29
C ASN A 68 -2.60 -5.69 -2.23
N GLY A 69 -3.77 -6.15 -2.69
CA GLY A 69 -4.89 -6.50 -1.80
C GLY A 69 -4.64 -7.65 -0.82
N ASP A 70 -3.59 -8.46 -1.01
CA ASP A 70 -3.19 -9.54 -0.09
C ASP A 70 -2.04 -9.15 0.86
N GLY A 71 -1.52 -7.93 0.73
CA GLY A 71 -0.44 -7.38 1.54
C GLY A 71 0.98 -7.67 1.03
N LEU A 72 1.14 -8.44 -0.05
CA LEU A 72 2.43 -8.62 -0.72
C LEU A 72 2.87 -7.32 -1.42
N MET A 73 4.15 -7.00 -1.25
CA MET A 73 4.76 -5.81 -1.85
C MET A 73 5.33 -6.14 -3.23
N GLU A 74 4.90 -5.35 -4.22
CA GLU A 74 5.49 -5.30 -5.56
C GLU A 74 6.29 -4.02 -5.72
N TYR A 75 7.50 -4.12 -6.24
CA TYR A 75 8.43 -3.01 -6.36
C TYR A 75 8.72 -2.64 -7.81
N PHE A 76 8.99 -1.35 -8.03
CA PHE A 76 9.31 -0.73 -9.30
C PHE A 76 10.42 0.29 -9.12
N ASP A 77 11.20 0.54 -10.17
CA ASP A 77 12.35 1.45 -10.10
C ASP A 77 11.95 2.89 -9.72
N ASN A 78 10.71 3.30 -10.06
CA ASN A 78 10.15 4.59 -9.67
C ASN A 78 8.61 4.62 -9.70
N SER A 79 8.04 5.66 -9.09
CA SER A 79 6.59 5.87 -9.00
C SER A 79 5.91 6.00 -10.37
N PHE A 80 6.58 6.58 -11.38
CA PHE A 80 6.00 6.72 -12.72
C PHE A 80 5.78 5.36 -13.40
N ILE A 81 6.74 4.42 -13.25
CA ILE A 81 6.60 3.05 -13.76
C ILE A 81 5.47 2.34 -13.02
N ALA A 82 5.44 2.43 -11.68
CA ALA A 82 4.37 1.85 -10.86
C ALA A 82 2.99 2.38 -11.29
N GLU A 83 2.82 3.69 -11.37
CA GLU A 83 1.56 4.32 -11.78
C GLU A 83 1.11 3.89 -13.20
N SER A 84 2.07 3.78 -14.13
CA SER A 84 1.79 3.33 -15.50
C SER A 84 1.36 1.86 -15.55
N TYR A 85 1.98 1.01 -14.75
CA TYR A 85 1.64 -0.41 -14.59
C TYR A 85 0.24 -0.57 -13.99
N LEU A 86 -0.02 0.10 -12.86
CA LEU A 86 -1.28 0.03 -12.12
C LEU A 86 -2.46 0.67 -12.89
N GLY A 87 -2.17 1.68 -13.70
CA GLY A 87 -3.16 2.36 -14.54
C GLY A 87 -3.55 1.59 -15.81
N ASN A 88 -2.83 0.52 -16.16
CA ASN A 88 -3.14 -0.28 -17.32
C ASN A 88 -3.98 -1.50 -16.92
N PRO A 89 -5.29 -1.54 -17.24
CA PRO A 89 -6.16 -2.65 -16.85
C PRO A 89 -5.77 -3.96 -17.54
N ILE A 90 -5.13 -3.94 -18.71
CA ILE A 90 -4.70 -5.17 -19.40
C ILE A 90 -3.52 -5.79 -18.68
N ILE A 91 -2.54 -4.97 -18.30
CA ILE A 91 -1.31 -5.44 -17.64
C ILE A 91 -1.62 -5.84 -16.19
N SER A 92 -2.34 -4.99 -15.46
CA SER A 92 -2.74 -5.30 -14.08
C SER A 92 -3.70 -6.48 -13.98
N ALA A 93 -4.62 -6.69 -14.94
CA ALA A 93 -5.51 -7.86 -14.95
C ALA A 93 -4.78 -9.21 -15.11
N ILE A 94 -3.58 -9.24 -15.70
CA ILE A 94 -2.79 -10.48 -15.78
C ILE A 94 -2.37 -10.95 -14.37
N SER A 95 -2.20 -10.01 -13.43
CA SER A 95 -1.93 -10.32 -12.02
C SER A 95 -3.19 -10.56 -11.18
N SER A 96 -4.37 -10.09 -11.60
CA SER A 96 -5.57 -10.02 -10.74
C SER A 96 -6.94 -10.32 -11.37
N GLY A 97 -7.00 -10.97 -12.54
CA GLY A 97 -8.26 -11.32 -13.24
C GLY A 97 -8.99 -10.11 -13.85
N SER A 98 -10.08 -10.33 -14.61
CA SER A 98 -10.82 -9.24 -15.27
C SER A 98 -11.38 -8.25 -14.25
N MET A 99 -11.01 -6.98 -14.32
CA MET A 99 -11.26 -6.00 -13.24
C MET A 99 -12.66 -5.36 -13.27
N ASP A 100 -13.60 -5.95 -14.01
CA ASP A 100 -15.00 -5.56 -14.00
C ASP A 100 -15.62 -6.02 -12.67
N GLY A 101 -16.05 -5.07 -11.86
CA GLY A 101 -16.51 -5.33 -10.49
C GLY A 101 -18.02 -5.20 -10.31
N TRP A 102 -18.53 -5.71 -9.17
CA TRP A 102 -19.91 -5.45 -8.73
C TRP A 102 -20.09 -4.08 -8.06
N TYR A 103 -19.01 -3.30 -7.95
CA TYR A 103 -19.00 -2.00 -7.26
C TYR A 103 -18.55 -0.91 -8.22
N GLN A 104 -19.38 0.12 -8.38
CA GLN A 104 -18.98 1.33 -9.07
C GLN A 104 -18.27 2.27 -8.10
N ILE A 105 -17.02 2.63 -8.38
CA ILE A 105 -16.20 3.52 -7.54
C ILE A 105 -16.41 4.97 -7.99
N HIS A 106 -16.91 5.80 -7.08
CA HIS A 106 -17.20 7.23 -7.25
C HIS A 106 -16.15 8.14 -6.62
N GLY A 107 -15.19 7.60 -5.89
CA GLY A 107 -14.18 8.39 -5.20
C GLY A 107 -13.47 7.59 -4.13
N ALA A 108 -12.61 8.26 -3.37
CA ALA A 108 -12.00 7.70 -2.19
C ALA A 108 -11.63 8.80 -1.18
N THR A 109 -11.56 8.40 0.08
CA THR A 109 -10.97 9.19 1.16
C THR A 109 -9.77 8.45 1.73
N ALA A 110 -8.60 9.08 1.63
CA ALA A 110 -7.39 8.67 2.31
C ALA A 110 -7.27 9.43 3.64
N THR A 111 -7.10 8.73 4.74
CA THR A 111 -6.84 9.33 6.06
C THR A 111 -5.51 8.83 6.61
N LEU A 112 -4.61 9.77 6.92
CA LEU A 112 -3.33 9.49 7.60
C LEU A 112 -3.46 9.84 9.10
N TYR A 113 -2.88 9.00 9.97
CA TYR A 113 -2.94 9.15 11.42
C TYR A 113 -1.53 9.23 12.03
N ASP A 114 -1.37 10.07 13.06
CA ASP A 114 -0.12 10.29 13.79
C ASP A 114 0.36 9.02 14.54
N ASP A 115 -0.56 8.13 14.94
CA ASP A 115 -0.22 6.89 15.65
C ASP A 115 -0.83 5.65 14.97
N THR A 116 -0.26 4.50 15.31
CA THR A 116 -0.75 3.15 15.02
C THR A 116 -2.20 2.92 15.45
N ASP A 117 -2.88 2.02 14.74
CA ASP A 117 -4.28 1.67 14.94
C ASP A 117 -5.25 2.86 14.82
N TYR A 118 -4.93 3.82 13.93
CA TYR A 118 -5.80 4.94 13.56
C TYR A 118 -6.05 5.92 14.70
N ARG A 119 -5.02 6.21 15.50
CA ARG A 119 -5.12 7.03 16.71
C ARG A 119 -4.47 8.40 16.53
N ASP A 120 -4.82 9.28 17.46
CA ASP A 120 -4.35 10.67 17.54
C ASP A 120 -4.80 11.54 16.35
N ARG A 121 -4.12 12.67 16.11
CA ARG A 121 -4.38 13.61 15.03
C ARG A 121 -4.36 12.90 13.67
N SER A 122 -5.28 13.31 12.81
CA SER A 122 -5.40 12.77 11.47
C SER A 122 -5.78 13.82 10.44
N PHE A 123 -5.41 13.57 9.19
CA PHE A 123 -5.78 14.39 8.05
C PHE A 123 -6.41 13.51 6.97
N SER A 124 -7.54 13.98 6.44
CA SER A 124 -8.29 13.27 5.39
C SER A 124 -8.24 14.02 4.07
N PHE A 125 -8.03 13.27 2.99
CA PHE A 125 -7.93 13.75 1.63
C PHE A 125 -8.96 13.00 0.80
N THR A 126 -9.88 13.73 0.18
CA THR A 126 -10.99 13.12 -0.57
C THR A 126 -10.92 13.51 -2.03
N ILE A 127 -10.95 12.51 -2.90
CA ILE A 127 -11.12 12.68 -4.34
C ILE A 127 -12.49 12.12 -4.74
N LYS A 128 -13.23 12.89 -5.54
CA LYS A 128 -14.56 12.50 -6.05
C LYS A 128 -14.55 12.30 -7.56
N GLU A 129 -15.54 11.60 -8.09
CA GLU A 129 -15.74 11.34 -9.51
C GLU A 129 -15.88 12.63 -10.32
N SER A 130 -16.47 13.67 -9.73
CA SER A 130 -16.55 15.00 -10.36
C SER A 130 -15.19 15.68 -10.55
N GLN A 131 -14.12 15.15 -9.94
CA GLN A 131 -12.74 15.65 -10.00
C GLN A 131 -11.86 14.73 -10.85
N LYS A 132 -12.46 13.96 -11.77
CA LYS A 132 -11.76 13.06 -12.68
C LYS A 132 -10.81 13.86 -13.59
N GLY A 133 -9.50 13.72 -13.38
CA GLY A 133 -8.43 14.51 -14.01
C GLY A 133 -7.60 15.33 -13.02
N ASP A 134 -8.17 15.66 -11.86
CA ASP A 134 -7.45 16.31 -10.77
C ASP A 134 -6.80 15.26 -9.85
N SER A 135 -5.70 15.65 -9.23
CA SER A 135 -5.06 14.91 -8.13
C SER A 135 -5.16 15.75 -6.87
N ILE A 136 -5.48 15.12 -5.74
CA ILE A 136 -5.22 15.77 -4.45
C ILE A 136 -3.73 15.64 -4.19
N VAL A 137 -3.07 16.78 -4.03
CA VAL A 137 -1.62 16.86 -3.86
C VAL A 137 -1.27 17.60 -2.59
N VAL A 138 -0.34 17.04 -1.83
CA VAL A 138 0.35 17.74 -0.74
C VAL A 138 1.83 17.63 -1.03
N THR A 139 2.46 18.75 -1.40
CA THR A 139 3.87 18.78 -1.78
C THR A 139 4.82 18.70 -0.59
N GLN A 140 4.36 19.08 0.61
CA GLN A 140 5.10 18.95 1.85
C GLN A 140 4.16 19.04 3.07
N PHE A 141 4.50 18.38 4.17
CA PHE A 141 3.71 18.37 5.41
C PHE A 141 4.29 19.24 6.54
N LYS A 142 5.41 19.94 6.33
CA LYS A 142 6.14 20.61 7.43
C LYS A 142 5.39 21.81 7.97
N ASP A 143 4.76 22.57 7.09
CA ASP A 143 4.09 23.80 7.43
C ASP A 143 2.57 23.62 7.64
N LYS A 144 1.94 24.69 8.13
CA LYS A 144 0.48 24.80 8.19
C LYS A 144 -0.13 24.61 6.79
N PRO A 145 -1.30 23.96 6.69
CA PRO A 145 -2.21 23.60 7.79
C PRO A 145 -1.91 22.25 8.46
N TYR A 146 -0.89 21.52 8.01
CA TYR A 146 -0.72 20.12 8.41
C TYR A 146 0.21 19.96 9.61
N GLU A 147 1.42 20.53 9.56
CA GLU A 147 2.47 20.33 10.58
C GLU A 147 2.61 18.83 10.94
N PHE A 148 2.66 17.97 9.90
CA PHE A 148 2.48 16.50 9.94
C PHE A 148 3.64 15.73 9.29
N ASN A 149 4.77 16.40 9.01
CA ASN A 149 5.92 15.78 8.36
C ASN A 149 6.51 14.68 9.23
N ASP A 150 6.78 13.51 8.63
CA ASP A 150 7.36 12.37 9.35
C ASP A 150 6.52 11.94 10.56
N LYS A 151 5.19 11.97 10.43
CA LYS A 151 4.27 11.57 11.52
C LYS A 151 3.31 10.44 11.17
N ALA A 152 3.12 10.15 9.88
CA ALA A 152 2.17 9.12 9.50
C ALA A 152 2.65 7.74 10.02
N SER A 153 1.85 7.13 10.90
CA SER A 153 2.11 5.81 11.48
C SER A 153 1.05 4.78 11.09
N SER A 154 -0.15 5.20 10.68
CA SER A 154 -1.20 4.32 10.14
C SER A 154 -2.08 5.06 9.14
N LEU A 155 -2.84 4.33 8.31
CA LEU A 155 -3.71 4.94 7.30
C LEU A 155 -4.94 4.09 6.94
N LYS A 156 -5.95 4.78 6.41
CA LYS A 156 -7.09 4.14 5.73
C LYS A 156 -7.26 4.76 4.35
N VAL A 157 -7.55 3.93 3.35
CA VAL A 157 -8.02 4.36 2.04
C VAL A 157 -9.36 3.66 1.82
N LEU A 158 -10.43 4.44 1.93
CA LEU A 158 -11.80 3.94 1.81
C LEU A 158 -12.42 4.50 0.54
N SER A 159 -13.02 3.65 -0.28
CA SER A 159 -13.72 4.12 -1.47
C SER A 159 -15.12 4.65 -1.15
N ASP A 160 -15.56 5.60 -1.97
CA ASP A 160 -16.98 5.92 -2.14
C ASP A 160 -17.48 5.02 -3.28
N ASN A 161 -18.32 4.03 -2.98
CA ASN A 161 -18.75 3.04 -3.96
C ASN A 161 -20.24 2.68 -3.84
N THR A 162 -20.80 2.20 -4.95
CA THR A 162 -22.17 1.68 -5.02
C THR A 162 -22.16 0.25 -5.54
N PHE A 163 -22.83 -0.67 -4.86
CA PHE A 163 -23.07 -2.02 -5.38
C PHE A 163 -24.08 -1.98 -6.53
N ILE A 164 -23.68 -2.44 -7.72
CA ILE A 164 -24.48 -2.39 -8.96
C ILE A 164 -24.99 -3.77 -9.42
N GLY A 165 -24.75 -4.82 -8.63
CA GLY A 165 -25.23 -6.18 -8.92
C GLY A 165 -24.27 -7.03 -9.75
N GLN A 166 -24.64 -8.30 -9.95
CA GLN A 166 -23.79 -9.32 -10.56
C GLN A 166 -23.85 -9.36 -12.09
N ASP A 167 -24.88 -8.74 -12.66
CA ASP A 167 -25.17 -8.73 -14.10
C ASP A 167 -24.48 -7.56 -14.84
N TYR A 168 -23.86 -6.64 -14.11
CA TYR A 168 -23.26 -5.42 -14.64
C TYR A 168 -21.77 -5.35 -14.29
N GLY A 169 -20.93 -5.22 -15.31
CA GLY A 169 -19.51 -4.92 -15.12
C GLY A 169 -19.32 -3.43 -14.83
N ALA A 170 -18.94 -3.09 -13.59
CA ALA A 170 -18.47 -1.74 -13.30
C ALA A 170 -17.17 -1.49 -14.06
N PRO A 171 -17.00 -0.32 -14.70
CA PRO A 171 -15.77 -0.03 -15.42
C PRO A 171 -14.57 -0.06 -14.46
N PHE A 172 -13.42 -0.53 -14.97
CA PHE A 172 -12.17 -0.49 -14.22
C PHE A 172 -11.88 0.93 -13.72
N ARG A 173 -11.77 1.07 -12.41
CA ARG A 173 -11.35 2.29 -11.73
C ARG A 173 -10.44 1.93 -10.59
N ARG A 174 -9.26 2.54 -10.56
CA ARG A 174 -8.29 2.43 -9.49
C ARG A 174 -8.01 3.83 -8.97
N ILE A 175 -8.06 4.00 -7.66
CA ILE A 175 -7.62 5.24 -7.01
C ILE A 175 -6.43 4.87 -6.13
N GLY A 176 -5.29 5.52 -6.35
CA GLY A 176 -4.05 5.28 -5.62
C GLY A 176 -3.75 6.43 -4.66
N LEU A 177 -3.47 6.10 -3.41
CA LEU A 177 -2.76 6.94 -2.45
C LEU A 177 -1.27 6.63 -2.56
N ILE A 178 -0.49 7.60 -3.03
CA ILE A 178 0.95 7.48 -3.18
C ILE A 178 1.61 8.40 -2.15
N LEU A 179 2.37 7.80 -1.25
CA LEU A 179 3.14 8.48 -0.21
C LEU A 179 4.61 8.52 -0.62
N PHE A 180 5.28 9.62 -0.30
CA PHE A 180 6.68 9.84 -0.66
C PHE A 180 7.51 10.13 0.59
N GLU A 181 8.73 9.63 0.59
CA GLU A 181 9.71 9.84 1.66
C GLU A 181 10.21 11.29 1.68
N ASP A 182 10.33 11.95 0.51
CA ASP A 182 10.79 13.34 0.42
C ASP A 182 9.75 14.33 -0.13
N ASP A 183 9.95 15.61 0.22
CA ASP A 183 9.13 16.71 -0.27
C ASP A 183 9.12 16.77 -1.81
N ASN A 184 8.00 17.24 -2.34
CA ASN A 184 7.73 17.43 -3.76
C ASN A 184 7.78 16.11 -4.55
N PHE A 185 7.26 15.04 -3.95
CA PHE A 185 7.07 13.73 -4.58
C PHE A 185 8.38 13.05 -4.98
N ARG A 186 9.39 13.12 -4.10
CA ARG A 186 10.74 12.58 -4.34
C ARG A 186 11.07 11.45 -3.37
N GLY A 187 12.21 10.82 -3.63
CA GLY A 187 12.69 9.70 -2.83
C GLY A 187 11.85 8.44 -3.06
N ASN A 188 11.93 7.52 -2.11
CA ASN A 188 11.13 6.30 -2.16
C ASN A 188 9.64 6.63 -2.11
N SER A 189 8.80 5.74 -2.66
CA SER A 189 7.35 5.88 -2.62
C SER A 189 6.64 4.58 -2.29
N ILE A 190 5.44 4.67 -1.71
CA ILE A 190 4.56 3.53 -1.47
C ILE A 190 3.13 3.86 -1.89
N CYS A 191 2.49 2.94 -2.59
CA CYS A 191 1.14 3.05 -3.11
C CYS A 191 0.20 2.07 -2.42
N PHE A 192 -0.91 2.60 -1.89
CA PHE A 192 -2.07 1.85 -1.43
C PHE A 192 -3.26 2.25 -2.28
N ASP A 193 -4.08 1.30 -2.71
CA ASP A 193 -5.15 1.59 -3.65
C ASP A 193 -6.54 1.17 -3.17
N VAL A 194 -7.54 1.62 -3.91
CA VAL A 194 -8.87 1.01 -3.89
C VAL A 194 -9.25 0.68 -5.33
N VAL A 195 -9.64 -0.56 -5.54
CA VAL A 195 -9.93 -1.12 -6.86
C VAL A 195 -10.82 -2.36 -6.71
N ASN A 196 -11.54 -2.70 -7.77
CA ASN A 196 -12.20 -3.98 -7.86
C ASN A 196 -11.21 -5.05 -8.30
N TYR A 197 -11.15 -6.14 -7.56
CA TYR A 197 -10.35 -7.32 -7.86
C TYR A 197 -11.26 -8.45 -8.36
N SER A 198 -10.76 -9.27 -9.26
CA SER A 198 -11.42 -10.54 -9.59
C SER A 198 -10.66 -11.69 -8.97
N VAL A 199 -11.29 -12.32 -7.99
CA VAL A 199 -10.78 -13.55 -7.38
C VAL A 199 -11.60 -14.76 -7.85
N PRO A 200 -11.11 -15.99 -7.68
CA PRO A 200 -11.85 -17.19 -8.11
C PRO A 200 -13.26 -17.31 -7.52
N GLN A 201 -13.53 -16.65 -6.38
CA GLN A 201 -14.82 -16.61 -5.72
C GLN A 201 -15.78 -15.54 -6.28
N GLY A 202 -15.31 -14.70 -7.20
CA GLY A 202 -16.06 -13.60 -7.83
C GLY A 202 -15.39 -12.24 -7.64
N PRO A 203 -15.90 -11.18 -8.29
CA PRO A 203 -15.41 -9.82 -8.08
C PRO A 203 -15.55 -9.38 -6.63
N MET A 204 -14.50 -8.78 -6.08
CA MET A 204 -14.47 -8.24 -4.72
C MET A 204 -13.98 -6.81 -4.72
N HIS A 205 -14.48 -6.03 -3.78
CA HIS A 205 -14.01 -4.68 -3.50
C HIS A 205 -13.18 -4.71 -2.22
N ILE A 206 -11.97 -4.12 -2.27
CA ILE A 206 -11.06 -4.07 -1.13
C ILE A 206 -10.73 -2.62 -0.82
N ASP A 207 -11.12 -2.20 0.38
CA ASP A 207 -10.61 -0.99 1.02
C ASP A 207 -9.30 -1.31 1.74
N ASN A 208 -8.38 -0.34 1.77
CA ASN A 208 -7.06 -0.52 2.38
C ASN A 208 -7.02 0.05 3.80
N ASN A 209 -6.79 -0.83 4.78
CA ASN A 209 -6.73 -0.49 6.20
C ASN A 209 -5.39 -0.89 6.79
N VAL A 210 -4.48 0.07 6.94
CA VAL A 210 -3.10 -0.16 7.40
C VAL A 210 -2.96 0.28 8.85
N ARG A 211 -2.91 -0.69 9.78
CA ARG A 211 -2.79 -0.42 11.21
C ARG A 211 -1.43 0.10 11.65
N SER A 212 -0.37 -0.26 10.90
CA SER A 212 0.98 0.23 11.16
C SER A 212 1.80 0.27 9.89
N LEU A 213 2.39 1.43 9.60
CA LEU A 213 3.35 1.62 8.51
C LEU A 213 4.71 0.97 8.80
N LYS A 214 4.97 0.52 10.04
CA LYS A 214 6.17 -0.26 10.39
C LYS A 214 6.27 -1.58 9.65
N ASN A 215 5.14 -2.14 9.24
CA ASN A 215 5.07 -3.41 8.55
C ASN A 215 5.54 -3.35 7.09
N PHE A 216 5.78 -2.15 6.55
CA PHE A 216 6.17 -1.94 5.17
C PHE A 216 7.63 -1.46 5.13
N PRO A 217 8.59 -2.34 4.82
CA PRO A 217 9.98 -1.95 4.69
C PRO A 217 10.18 -1.06 3.45
N LEU A 218 11.17 -0.15 3.50
CA LEU A 218 11.49 0.73 2.36
C LEU A 218 12.01 -0.05 1.14
N SER A 219 12.66 -1.19 1.37
CA SER A 219 13.10 -2.14 0.36
C SER A 219 13.05 -3.56 0.93
N PRO A 220 13.06 -4.63 0.11
CA PRO A 220 12.99 -6.00 0.62
C PRO A 220 14.09 -6.30 1.65
N GLY A 221 13.70 -6.84 2.81
CA GLY A 221 14.64 -7.15 3.90
C GLY A 221 15.24 -5.94 4.64
N SER A 222 14.80 -4.72 4.34
CA SER A 222 15.28 -3.52 5.03
C SER A 222 14.79 -3.45 6.47
N SER A 223 15.67 -3.00 7.37
CA SER A 223 15.29 -2.62 8.75
C SER A 223 14.59 -1.25 8.80
N ARG A 224 14.74 -0.43 7.75
CA ARG A 224 13.99 0.82 7.59
C ARG A 224 12.61 0.54 7.04
N ASN A 225 11.61 1.25 7.55
CA ASN A 225 10.21 1.10 7.18
C ASN A 225 9.54 2.47 7.01
N TRP A 226 8.29 2.43 6.56
CA TRP A 226 7.47 3.61 6.22
C TRP A 226 6.90 4.38 7.41
N ASN A 227 7.10 3.91 8.65
CA ASN A 227 6.60 4.61 9.83
C ASN A 227 7.31 5.95 10.00
N ASP A 228 6.54 7.02 10.14
CA ASP A 228 7.06 8.38 10.36
C ASP A 228 8.04 8.80 9.25
N LYS A 229 7.76 8.44 7.99
CA LYS A 229 8.57 8.81 6.81
C LYS A 229 7.84 9.65 5.77
N VAL A 230 6.54 9.86 5.93
CA VAL A 230 5.74 10.50 4.90
C VAL A 230 5.91 12.00 4.98
N THR A 231 6.33 12.61 3.86
CA THR A 231 6.55 14.05 3.76
C THR A 231 5.74 14.71 2.65
N SER A 232 5.35 13.95 1.61
CA SER A 232 4.43 14.41 0.57
C SER A 232 3.50 13.29 0.08
N LEU A 233 2.37 13.65 -0.54
CA LEU A 233 1.42 12.66 -1.08
C LEU A 233 0.72 13.10 -2.36
N LYS A 234 0.26 12.09 -3.10
CA LYS A 234 -0.73 12.21 -4.17
C LYS A 234 -1.88 11.24 -3.92
N LEU A 235 -3.12 11.70 -4.08
CA LEU A 235 -4.30 10.84 -4.20
C LEU A 235 -4.96 11.11 -5.55
N LYS A 236 -5.03 10.09 -6.41
CA LYS A 236 -5.44 10.26 -7.80
C LYS A 236 -6.08 9.00 -8.38
N TYR A 237 -6.89 9.19 -9.42
CA TYR A 237 -7.25 8.10 -10.31
C TYR A 237 -6.01 7.62 -11.08
N LEU A 238 -5.84 6.30 -11.18
CA LEU A 238 -4.79 5.65 -11.96
C LEU A 238 -5.40 5.08 -13.24
N GLY A 239 -4.73 5.31 -14.37
CA GLY A 239 -5.14 4.77 -15.67
C GLY A 239 -5.97 5.71 -16.54
N ARG A 240 -6.55 5.14 -17.61
CA ARG A 240 -7.12 5.86 -18.78
C ARG A 240 -8.28 6.81 -18.46
N ASP A 241 -8.78 6.76 -17.24
CA ASP A 241 -9.84 7.61 -16.71
C ASP A 241 -9.31 8.86 -15.96
N GLY A 242 -8.02 8.99 -15.71
CA GLY A 242 -7.39 10.21 -15.19
C GLY A 242 -6.82 11.08 -16.29
N ASN A 243 -7.66 11.57 -17.21
CA ASN A 243 -7.20 12.26 -18.42
C ASN A 243 -6.19 13.38 -18.13
N TYR A 244 -5.06 13.24 -18.85
CA TYR A 244 -4.13 14.27 -19.30
C TYR A 244 -4.82 15.48 -19.92
#